data_AF-A0A9D9TLN5-F1
#
_entry.id   AF-A0A9D9TLN5-F1
#
_cell.length_a   1.000
_cell.length_b   1.000
_cell.length_c   1.000
_cell.angle_alpha   90.00
_cell.angle_beta   90.00
_cell.angle_gamma   90.00
#
_symmetry.space_group_name_H-M   'P 1'
#
loop_
_entity.id
_entity.type
_entity.pdbx_description
1 polymer ?
#
loop_
_entity_poly.entity_id
_entity_poly.type
_entity_poly.pdbx_seq_one_letter_code
_entity_poly.pdbx_strand_id
1 'polypeptide(L)'
;MKTITTLFLVLVGLAFLNVAIQAFINPQSVMDFVNTTLNNISARNSIRAYYGGVNLTFALYLIYGAFKAKKEALVLSALYGGGFVLGRVYSIATEGKPSNFILTWLTIELTLTVVSLFLLSKQKKKSKYS
;
A
#
# COMPACT_ATOMS: atom_id res chain seq x y z
N MET A 1 9.70 -8.89 18.45
CA MET A 1 8.70 -8.00 17.80
C MET A 1 9.29 -6.77 17.12
N LYS A 2 10.16 -5.97 17.76
CA LYS A 2 10.72 -4.76 17.10
C LYS A 2 11.37 -5.08 15.74
N THR A 3 12.18 -6.14 15.66
CA THR A 3 12.80 -6.62 14.41
C THR A 3 11.78 -7.08 13.37
N ILE A 4 10.76 -7.83 13.78
CA ILE A 4 9.67 -8.29 12.89
C ILE A 4 8.92 -7.10 12.30
N THR A 5 8.60 -6.09 13.12
CA THR A 5 7.96 -4.85 12.64
C THR A 5 8.85 -4.11 11.65
N THR A 6 10.16 -4.01 11.92
CA THR A 6 11.10 -3.39 10.98
C THR A 6 11.10 -4.13 9.65
N LEU A 7 11.26 -5.46 9.67
CA LEU A 7 11.32 -6.27 8.47
C LEU A 7 10.03 -6.15 7.65
N PHE A 8 8.87 -6.21 8.31
CA PHE A 8 7.57 -6.02 7.69
C PHE A 8 7.46 -4.65 7.02
N LEU A 9 7.75 -3.56 7.73
CA LEU A 9 7.64 -2.20 7.19
C LEU A 9 8.62 -1.95 6.04
N VAL A 10 9.85 -2.49 6.11
CA VAL A 10 10.82 -2.39 5.02
C VAL A 10 10.34 -3.17 3.80
N LEU A 11 9.85 -4.40 3.98
CA LEU A 11 9.33 -5.21 2.86
C LEU A 11 8.16 -4.52 2.17
N VAL A 12 7.20 -4.00 2.95
CA VAL A 12 6.07 -3.25 2.41
C VAL A 12 6.56 -1.98 1.69
N GLY A 13 7.48 -1.23 2.30
CA GLY A 13 8.07 -0.05 1.69
C GLY A 13 8.78 -0.34 0.37
N LEU A 14 9.50 -1.46 0.27
CA LEU A 14 10.13 -1.90 -0.97
C LEU A 14 9.11 -2.30 -2.05
N ALA A 15 7.99 -2.91 -1.66
CA ALA A 15 6.90 -3.22 -2.58
C ALA A 15 6.30 -1.93 -3.18
N PHE A 16 6.05 -0.91 -2.33
CA PHE A 16 5.63 0.41 -2.81
C PHE A 16 6.67 1.08 -3.70
N LEU A 17 7.95 0.97 -3.36
CA LEU A 17 9.03 1.51 -4.18
C LEU A 17 9.05 0.87 -5.56
N ASN A 18 8.84 -0.44 -5.64
CA ASN A 18 8.79 -1.16 -6.90
C ASN A 18 7.64 -0.66 -7.79
N VAL A 19 6.43 -0.49 -7.23
CA VAL A 19 5.28 0.09 -7.95
C VAL A 19 5.59 1.52 -8.39
N ALA A 20 6.22 2.33 -7.54
CA ALA A 20 6.56 3.71 -7.86
C ALA A 20 7.53 3.80 -9.05
N ILE A 21 8.58 2.98 -9.04
CA ILE A 21 9.57 2.91 -10.13
C ILE A 21 8.89 2.49 -11.44
N GLN A 22 8.06 1.45 -11.40
CA GLN A 22 7.31 1.00 -12.58
C GLN A 22 6.44 2.12 -13.15
N ALA A 23 5.67 2.81 -12.30
CA ALA A 23 4.79 3.89 -12.73
C ALA A 23 5.55 5.08 -13.33
N PHE A 24 6.72 5.44 -12.80
CA PHE A 24 7.54 6.53 -13.36
C PHE A 24 8.09 6.19 -14.75
N ILE A 25 8.67 5.00 -14.90
CA ILE A 25 9.31 4.55 -16.14
C ILE A 25 8.25 4.28 -17.21
N ASN A 26 7.27 3.44 -16.88
CA ASN A 26 6.22 3.01 -17.79
C ASN A 26 4.84 3.07 -17.10
N PRO A 27 4.16 4.23 -17.12
CA PRO A 27 2.82 4.34 -16.52
C PRO A 27 1.78 3.45 -17.23
N GLN A 28 2.01 3.06 -18.50
CA GLN A 28 1.07 2.21 -19.23
C GLN A 28 1.03 0.80 -18.62
N SER A 29 2.17 0.23 -18.22
CA SER A 29 2.22 -1.12 -17.66
C SER A 29 1.40 -1.26 -16.37
N VAL A 30 1.22 -0.18 -15.61
CA VAL A 30 0.37 -0.16 -14.42
C VAL A 30 -1.12 -0.22 -14.80
N MET A 31 -1.50 0.43 -15.89
CA MET A 31 -2.89 0.51 -16.34
C MET A 31 -3.30 -0.68 -17.20
N ASP A 32 -2.35 -1.42 -17.76
CA ASP A 32 -2.61 -2.67 -18.47
C ASP A 32 -3.27 -3.72 -17.57
N PHE A 33 -2.96 -3.74 -16.27
CA PHE A 33 -3.60 -4.66 -15.31
C PHE A 33 -5.11 -4.43 -15.13
N VAL A 34 -5.58 -3.24 -15.52
CA VAL A 34 -7.00 -2.85 -15.50
C VAL A 34 -7.50 -2.55 -16.92
N ASN A 35 -6.82 -3.09 -17.94
CA ASN A 35 -7.18 -2.98 -19.36
C ASN A 35 -7.48 -1.54 -19.81
N THR A 36 -6.71 -0.56 -19.32
CA THR A 36 -6.93 0.87 -19.60
C THR A 36 -5.75 1.48 -20.36
N THR A 37 -6.02 2.09 -21.52
CA THR A 37 -5.01 2.72 -22.38
C THR A 37 -4.83 4.21 -22.09
N LEU A 38 -3.58 4.68 -21.92
CA LEU A 38 -3.24 6.08 -21.64
C LEU A 38 -2.95 6.89 -22.91
N ASN A 39 -4.01 7.37 -23.56
CA ASN A 39 -3.94 7.94 -24.90
C ASN A 39 -3.43 9.39 -25.00
N ASN A 40 -3.23 10.08 -23.87
CA ASN A 40 -2.77 11.47 -23.87
C ASN A 40 -1.70 11.76 -22.81
N ILE A 41 -1.00 12.89 -22.98
CA ILE A 41 0.10 13.30 -22.10
C ILE A 41 -0.40 13.51 -20.67
N SER A 42 -1.56 14.14 -20.50
CA SER A 42 -2.14 14.43 -19.19
C SER A 42 -2.43 13.14 -18.40
N ALA A 43 -3.01 12.12 -19.04
CA ALA A 43 -3.30 10.83 -18.42
C ALA A 43 -2.01 10.14 -17.96
N ARG A 44 -0.97 10.11 -18.80
CA ARG A 44 0.34 9.56 -18.40
C ARG A 44 0.99 10.36 -17.27
N ASN A 45 0.84 11.69 -17.26
CA ASN A 45 1.33 12.54 -16.19
C ASN A 45 0.61 12.24 -14.87
N SER A 46 -0.72 12.14 -14.89
CA SER A 46 -1.53 11.81 -13.72
C SER A 46 -1.18 10.43 -13.14
N ILE A 47 -1.00 9.41 -13.99
CA ILE A 47 -0.59 8.07 -13.52
C ILE A 47 0.81 8.09 -12.90
N ARG A 48 1.77 8.83 -13.48
CA ARG A 48 3.10 9.01 -12.86
C ARG A 48 3.03 9.72 -11.52
N ALA A 49 2.21 10.75 -11.39
CA ALA A 49 2.05 11.47 -10.14
C ALA A 49 1.38 10.59 -9.07
N TYR A 50 0.29 9.92 -9.43
CA TYR A 50 -0.48 9.10 -8.50
C TYR A 50 0.20 7.77 -8.18
N TYR A 51 0.43 6.92 -9.18
CA TYR A 51 1.06 5.62 -8.95
C TYR A 51 2.58 5.68 -8.76
N GLY A 52 3.25 6.74 -9.23
CA GLY A 52 4.68 6.96 -9.00
C GLY A 52 4.92 7.74 -7.72
N GLY A 53 4.56 9.03 -7.74
CA GLY A 53 4.84 9.97 -6.65
C GLY A 53 4.25 9.57 -5.30
N VAL A 54 2.96 9.26 -5.25
CA VAL A 54 2.30 8.90 -3.98
C VAL A 54 2.87 7.60 -3.42
N ASN A 55 3.07 6.57 -4.25
CA ASN A 55 3.69 5.31 -3.80
C ASN A 55 5.16 5.51 -3.38
N LEU A 56 5.90 6.42 -4.00
CA LEU A 56 7.25 6.79 -3.56
C LEU A 56 7.21 7.41 -2.16
N THR A 57 6.27 8.32 -1.88
CA THR A 57 6.06 8.88 -0.54
C THR A 57 5.80 7.78 0.49
N PHE A 58 4.91 6.83 0.19
CA PHE A 58 4.64 5.70 1.08
C PHE A 58 5.87 4.81 1.28
N ALA A 59 6.60 4.50 0.21
CA ALA A 59 7.83 3.71 0.29
C ALA A 59 8.86 4.34 1.24
N LEU A 60 9.17 5.62 1.03
CA LEU A 60 10.12 6.36 1.83
C LEU A 60 9.67 6.48 3.29
N TYR A 61 8.40 6.81 3.53
CA TYR A 61 7.88 6.94 4.89
C TYR A 61 7.86 5.61 5.65
N LEU A 62 7.48 4.51 5.01
CA LEU A 62 7.45 3.19 5.64
C LEU A 62 8.85 2.69 5.96
N ILE A 63 9.83 2.87 5.05
CA ILE A 63 11.23 2.53 5.30
C ILE A 63 11.80 3.40 6.42
N TYR A 64 11.61 4.72 6.37
CA TYR A 64 12.03 5.63 7.43
C TYR A 64 11.41 5.24 8.79
N GLY A 65 10.09 5.06 8.81
CA GLY A 65 9.32 4.71 9.99
C GLY A 65 9.69 3.34 10.57
N ALA A 66 10.13 2.39 9.75
CA ALA A 66 10.66 1.12 10.21
C ALA A 66 11.81 1.29 11.22
N PHE A 67 12.63 2.33 11.06
CA PHE A 67 13.77 2.59 11.94
C PHE A 67 13.46 3.64 13.02
N LYS A 68 12.75 4.71 12.67
CA LYS A 68 12.57 5.89 13.54
C LYS A 68 11.18 6.04 14.15
N ALA A 69 10.12 5.64 13.46
CA ALA A 69 8.72 5.92 13.84
C ALA A 69 7.79 4.72 13.56
N LYS A 70 8.08 3.59 14.21
CA LYS A 70 7.44 2.29 13.88
C LYS A 70 5.93 2.29 14.08
N LYS A 71 5.46 2.97 15.13
CA LYS A 71 4.04 3.00 15.48
C LYS A 71 3.28 3.79 14.43
N GLU A 72 3.80 4.95 14.06
CA GLU A 72 3.23 5.87 13.07
C GLU A 72 3.20 5.22 11.69
N ALA A 73 4.27 4.51 11.31
CA ALA A 73 4.33 3.74 10.07
C ALA A 73 3.31 2.58 10.03
N LEU A 74 3.13 1.86 11.14
CA LEU A 74 2.09 0.82 11.25
C LEU A 74 0.68 1.40 11.17
N VAL A 75 0.44 2.57 11.79
CA VAL A 75 -0.85 3.27 11.70
C VAL A 75 -1.12 3.69 10.25
N LEU A 76 -0.14 4.31 9.57
CA LEU A 76 -0.29 4.70 8.18
C LEU A 76 -0.55 3.49 7.28
N SER A 77 0.20 2.40 7.46
CA SER A 77 0.01 1.17 6.71
C SER A 77 -1.38 0.55 6.93
N ALA A 78 -1.89 0.55 8.17
CA ALA A 78 -3.22 0.05 8.49
C ALA A 78 -4.33 0.94 7.89
N LEU A 79 -4.18 2.26 7.95
CA LEU A 79 -5.15 3.20 7.36
C LEU A 79 -5.17 3.08 5.84
N TYR A 80 -4.00 3.00 5.21
CA TYR A 80 -3.88 2.83 3.77
C TYR A 80 -4.53 1.52 3.30
N GLY A 81 -4.10 0.39 3.89
CA GLY A 81 -4.65 -0.92 3.53
C GLY A 81 -6.14 -1.02 3.83
N GLY A 82 -6.59 -0.53 4.99
CA GLY A 82 -7.99 -0.56 5.39
C GLY A 82 -8.87 0.29 4.47
N GLY A 83 -8.40 1.49 4.07
CA GLY A 83 -9.08 2.33 3.09
C GLY A 83 -9.24 1.64 1.75
N PHE A 84 -8.19 0.97 1.26
CA PHE A 84 -8.24 0.18 0.02
C PHE A 84 -9.23 -0.98 0.11
N VAL A 85 -9.19 -1.77 1.20
CA VAL A 85 -10.14 -2.86 1.44
C VAL A 85 -11.58 -2.34 1.43
N LEU A 86 -11.86 -1.25 2.14
CA LEU A 86 -13.19 -0.65 2.18
C LEU A 86 -13.65 -0.19 0.79
N GLY A 87 -12.76 0.49 0.04
CA GLY A 87 -13.06 0.91 -1.33
C GLY A 87 -13.36 -0.25 -2.27
N ARG A 88 -12.58 -1.34 -2.17
CA ARG A 88 -12.82 -2.55 -2.97
C ARG A 88 -14.10 -3.27 -2.58
N VAL A 89 -14.40 -3.40 -1.29
CA VAL A 89 -15.66 -4.01 -0.81
C VAL A 89 -16.86 -3.20 -1.30
N TYR A 90 -16.78 -1.86 -1.23
CA TYR A 90 -17.82 -0.99 -1.76
C TYR A 90 -18.01 -1.20 -3.27
N SER A 91 -16.92 -1.14 -4.06
CA SER A 91 -16.97 -1.37 -5.51
C SER A 91 -17.50 -2.76 -5.86
N ILE A 92 -17.14 -3.80 -5.12
CA ILE A 92 -17.69 -5.15 -5.31
C ILE A 92 -19.19 -5.18 -5.03
N ALA A 93 -19.64 -4.48 -4.00
CA ALA A 93 -21.05 -4.42 -3.62
C ALA A 93 -21.89 -3.64 -4.64
N THR A 94 -21.33 -2.61 -5.29
CA THR A 94 -22.07 -1.75 -6.23
C THR A 94 -21.91 -2.14 -7.69
N GLU A 95 -20.77 -2.68 -8.11
CA GLU A 95 -20.43 -2.97 -9.51
C GLU A 95 -20.23 -4.48 -9.77
N GLY A 96 -20.16 -5.31 -8.73
CA GLY A 96 -20.03 -6.76 -8.84
C GLY A 96 -18.58 -7.27 -8.82
N LYS A 97 -18.37 -8.51 -9.27
CA LYS A 97 -17.09 -9.22 -9.12
C LYS A 97 -16.02 -8.65 -10.07
N PRO A 98 -14.87 -8.17 -9.56
CA PRO A 98 -13.79 -7.63 -10.38
C PRO A 98 -12.90 -8.75 -10.94
N SER A 99 -11.88 -8.36 -11.70
CA SER A 99 -10.88 -9.28 -12.24
C SER A 99 -10.10 -10.02 -11.14
N ASN A 100 -9.52 -11.18 -11.47
CA ASN A 100 -8.68 -11.95 -10.53
C ASN A 100 -7.49 -11.13 -10.03
N PHE A 101 -6.94 -10.23 -10.85
CA PHE A 101 -5.88 -9.31 -10.44
C PHE A 101 -6.31 -8.45 -9.25
N ILE A 102 -7.51 -7.87 -9.32
CA ILE A 102 -8.07 -7.04 -8.23
C ILE A 102 -8.32 -7.87 -6.98
N LEU A 103 -8.79 -9.11 -7.10
CA LEU A 103 -9.00 -10.00 -5.96
C LEU A 103 -7.68 -10.38 -5.26
N THR A 104 -6.61 -10.60 -6.02
CA THR A 104 -5.26 -10.80 -5.46
C THR A 104 -4.80 -9.56 -4.68
N TRP A 105 -4.98 -8.36 -5.24
CA TRP A 105 -4.66 -7.12 -4.55
C TRP A 105 -5.49 -6.90 -3.30
N LEU A 106 -6.79 -7.18 -3.33
CA LEU A 106 -7.65 -7.14 -2.16
C LEU A 106 -7.12 -8.06 -1.05
N THR A 107 -6.64 -9.24 -1.41
CA THR A 107 -6.05 -10.20 -0.46
C THR A 107 -4.76 -9.66 0.15
N ILE A 108 -3.89 -9.04 -0.67
CA ILE A 108 -2.66 -8.40 -0.20
C ILE A 108 -2.98 -7.23 0.74
N GLU A 109 -3.92 -6.35 0.35
CA GLU A 109 -4.34 -5.18 1.13
C GLU A 109 -4.98 -5.60 2.46
N LEU A 110 -5.81 -6.64 2.46
CA LEU A 110 -6.40 -7.20 3.68
C LEU A 110 -5.32 -7.78 4.60
N THR A 111 -4.40 -8.58 4.04
CA THR A 111 -3.28 -9.16 4.80
C THR A 111 -2.41 -8.07 5.41
N LEU A 112 -2.05 -7.07 4.62
CA LEU A 112 -1.31 -5.88 5.06
C LEU A 112 -2.02 -5.20 6.23
N THR A 113 -3.32 -4.96 6.11
CA THR A 113 -4.13 -4.30 7.14
C THR A 113 -4.16 -5.10 8.44
N VAL A 114 -4.47 -6.40 8.35
CA VAL A 114 -4.55 -7.29 9.50
C VAL A 114 -3.20 -7.40 10.22
N VAL A 115 -2.11 -7.58 9.47
CA VAL A 115 -0.77 -7.67 10.05
C VAL A 115 -0.36 -6.34 10.70
N SER A 116 -0.65 -5.21 10.06
CA SER A 116 -0.37 -3.88 10.62
C SER A 116 -1.13 -3.64 11.93
N LEU A 117 -2.43 -3.94 11.98
CA LEU A 117 -3.25 -3.82 13.18
C LEU A 117 -2.80 -4.78 14.30
N PHE A 118 -2.41 -6.00 13.94
CA PHE A 118 -1.88 -6.98 14.89
C PHE A 118 -0.57 -6.48 15.52
N LEU A 119 0.39 -6.05 14.70
CA LEU A 119 1.67 -5.54 15.18
C LEU A 119 1.50 -4.27 16.02
N LEU A 120 0.58 -3.38 15.63
CA LEU A 120 0.24 -2.17 16.39
C LEU A 120 -0.34 -2.50 17.77
N SER A 121 -1.28 -3.46 17.82
CA SER A 121 -1.88 -3.95 19.06
C SER A 121 -0.84 -4.50 20.04
N LYS A 122 0.15 -5.22 19.50
CA LYS A 122 1.23 -5.79 20.30
C LYS A 122 2.25 -4.73 20.76
N GLN A 123 2.46 -3.65 20.01
CA GLN A 123 3.28 -2.51 20.45
C GLN A 123 2.64 -1.71 21.59
N LYS A 124 1.33 -1.45 21.53
CA LYS A 124 0.60 -0.73 22.59
C LYS A 124 0.71 -1.42 23.95
N LYS A 125 0.63 -2.76 23.98
CA LYS A 125 0.80 -3.54 25.22
C LYS A 125 2.17 -3.33 25.87
N LYS A 126 3.25 -3.15 25.09
CA LYS A 126 4.60 -3.02 25.65
C LYS A 126 4.87 -1.65 26.29
N SER A 127 4.13 -0.61 25.91
CA SER A 127 4.24 0.73 26.49
C SER A 127 3.47 0.91 27.81
N LYS A 128 2.60 -0.03 28.18
CA LYS A 128 1.72 0.10 29.36
C LYS A 128 2.28 -0.60 30.61
N TYR A 129 3.42 -1.29 30.48
CA TYR A 129 4.07 -2.06 31.56
C TYR A 129 5.57 -1.74 31.68
N SER A 130 6.00 -0.59 31.14
CA SER A 130 7.35 -0.02 31.29
C SER A 130 7.22 1.40 31.80
#